data_AF-A0A7S0IWL0-F1
#
_entry.id   AF-A0A7S0IWL0-F1
#
_cell.length_a   1.000
_cell.length_b   1.000
_cell.length_c   1.000
_cell.angle_alpha   90.00
_cell.angle_beta   90.00
_cell.angle_gamma   90.00
#
_symmetry.space_group_name_H-M   'P 1'
#
loop_
_entity.id
_entity.type
_entity.pdbx_description
1 polymer ?
#
loop_
_entity_poly.entity_id
_entity_poly.type
_entity_poly.pdbx_seq_one_letter_code
_entity_poly.pdbx_strand_id
1 'polypeptide(L)'
;DMFVSSASNALSPRTLGSIRMEEKMEMARIPRPDGSGFPIRSAVLALLSVQSAFNLAGARELGGVVAELAGQRPLAADIDYFSSVFDAAVFAFCGNTVLNQLGIVKEDMATSTATLNDMECQVTLNVGREPGTWMPKEWAASGARLSLPMRVRFSDEDVDLGFPGEEALDAAGSRYAKRLDCAGGSFVGARGECEVRASGGAWATEPSGIAGASKLNFFVDFPVEAARNDVTLPAGRVFFSCTCWESNAAVPEGVTDGMVTLPDGKRAGIVEGPGGVCVLDQGGVSIKRNDVRNLWGALGDVMLILGRFSVAEPIPEVKANETPQERAVRERAEDAARGRF
;
A
#
# COMPACT_ATOMS: atom_id res chain seq x y z
N ASP A 1 -72.45 16.23 44.89
CA ASP A 1 -72.38 17.68 44.62
C ASP A 1 -71.09 18.21 45.21
N MET A 2 -70.18 18.90 44.51
CA MET A 2 -70.20 19.51 43.18
C MET A 2 -68.74 19.69 42.72
N PHE A 3 -68.55 19.54 41.41
CA PHE A 3 -67.37 19.83 40.58
C PHE A 3 -66.80 21.24 40.76
N VAL A 4 -65.49 21.41 40.50
CA VAL A 4 -64.79 22.39 39.59
C VAL A 4 -63.29 22.00 39.66
N SER A 5 -62.61 21.37 38.68
CA SER A 5 -62.29 21.70 37.28
C SER A 5 -61.62 23.06 37.06
N SER A 6 -60.29 23.11 37.01
CA SER A 6 -59.60 24.08 36.16
C SER A 6 -58.28 23.49 35.64
N ALA A 7 -58.22 23.40 34.32
CA ALA A 7 -57.12 22.93 33.52
C ALA A 7 -56.05 24.01 33.33
N SER A 8 -54.79 23.61 33.20
CA SER A 8 -53.74 24.42 32.56
C SER A 8 -53.07 23.56 31.49
N ASN A 9 -53.26 23.97 30.25
CA ASN A 9 -52.72 23.36 29.04
C ASN A 9 -51.33 23.92 28.69
N ALA A 10 -50.60 23.11 27.91
CA ALA A 10 -49.47 23.45 27.03
C ALA A 10 -48.09 23.62 27.73
N LEU A 11 -47.00 23.00 27.27
CA LEU A 11 -46.54 22.84 25.89
C LEU A 11 -45.85 21.47 25.64
N SER A 12 -46.07 20.96 24.43
CA SER A 12 -45.42 19.78 23.83
C SER A 12 -43.98 20.09 23.40
N PRO A 13 -42.98 19.25 23.72
CA PRO A 13 -41.70 19.26 23.03
C PRO A 13 -41.85 18.42 21.75
N ARG A 14 -42.35 19.07 20.69
CA ARG A 14 -42.20 18.58 19.32
C ARG A 14 -40.81 18.98 18.81
N THR A 15 -40.12 17.98 18.26
CA THR A 15 -39.10 18.16 17.22
C THR A 15 -37.75 18.70 17.69
N LEU A 16 -37.02 17.88 18.45
CA LEU A 16 -35.56 17.91 18.37
C LEU A 16 -35.19 17.35 16.99
N GLY A 17 -35.01 18.26 16.05
CA GLY A 17 -34.50 17.96 14.73
C GLY A 17 -33.20 17.19 14.86
N SER A 18 -33.22 15.96 14.36
CA SER A 18 -32.02 15.24 13.93
C SER A 18 -31.39 16.07 12.82
N ILE A 19 -30.61 17.07 13.21
CA ILE A 19 -29.59 17.66 12.35
C ILE A 19 -28.51 16.59 12.30
N ARG A 20 -28.72 15.60 11.44
CA ARG A 20 -27.66 14.75 10.92
C ARG A 20 -26.74 15.71 10.19
N MET A 21 -25.75 16.23 10.91
CA MET A 21 -24.59 16.86 10.28
C MET A 21 -24.02 15.78 9.37
N GLU A 22 -24.32 15.88 8.08
CA GLU A 22 -23.41 15.45 7.04
C GLU A 22 -22.16 16.32 7.20
N GLU A 23 -21.37 16.02 8.23
CA GLU A 23 -19.97 16.36 8.25
C GLU A 23 -19.42 15.66 7.00
N LYS A 24 -19.27 16.44 5.93
CA LYS A 24 -18.52 16.02 4.75
C LYS A 24 -17.15 15.67 5.30
N MET A 25 -16.92 14.39 5.56
CA MET A 25 -15.60 13.84 5.82
C MET A 25 -14.77 14.22 4.61
N GLU A 26 -14.01 15.30 4.76
CA GLU A 26 -13.02 15.70 3.80
C GLU A 26 -11.94 14.63 3.88
N MET A 27 -12.01 13.69 2.94
CA MET A 27 -11.11 12.54 2.86
C MET A 27 -9.67 13.05 2.94
N ALA A 28 -8.92 12.56 3.91
CA ALA A 28 -7.55 12.97 4.13
C ALA A 28 -6.74 12.70 2.85
N ARG A 29 -6.07 13.73 2.35
CA ARG A 29 -5.18 13.62 1.19
C ARG A 29 -3.75 13.45 1.67
N ILE A 30 -3.08 12.42 1.16
CA ILE A 30 -1.65 12.25 1.39
C ILE A 30 -0.91 13.06 0.31
N PRO A 31 -0.15 14.11 0.67
CA PRO A 31 0.59 14.90 -0.31
C PRO A 31 1.64 14.04 -0.99
N ARG A 32 1.74 14.16 -2.32
CA ARG A 32 2.73 13.39 -3.09
C ARG A 32 4.12 14.02 -2.98
N PRO A 33 5.15 13.21 -2.68
CA PRO A 33 6.52 13.72 -2.67
C PRO A 33 6.98 14.18 -4.06
N ASP A 34 6.38 13.70 -5.15
CA ASP A 34 6.68 14.06 -6.55
C ASP A 34 5.62 14.95 -7.22
N GLY A 35 4.66 15.48 -6.46
CA GLY A 35 3.42 16.10 -6.94
C GLY A 35 3.53 17.35 -7.81
N SER A 36 4.74 17.83 -8.13
CA SER A 36 4.96 18.95 -9.07
C SER A 36 5.14 18.52 -10.53
N GLY A 37 5.21 17.22 -10.82
CA GLY A 37 5.37 16.71 -12.19
C GLY A 37 4.04 16.61 -12.95
N PHE A 38 4.02 17.03 -14.21
CA PHE A 38 2.95 16.64 -15.14
C PHE A 38 2.84 15.10 -15.16
N PRO A 39 1.63 14.50 -15.14
CA PRO A 39 1.46 13.05 -15.11
C PRO A 39 1.78 12.43 -16.48
N ILE A 40 3.06 12.46 -16.87
CA ILE A 40 3.58 12.00 -18.17
C ILE A 40 3.09 10.58 -18.45
N ARG A 41 3.11 9.71 -17.44
CA ARG A 41 2.60 8.33 -17.54
C ARG A 41 1.17 8.29 -18.05
N SER A 42 0.24 8.97 -17.39
CA SER A 42 -1.18 8.95 -17.78
C SER A 42 -1.41 9.64 -19.12
N ALA A 43 -0.61 10.65 -19.46
CA ALA A 43 -0.65 11.26 -20.79
C ALA A 43 -0.19 10.30 -21.89
N VAL A 44 0.88 9.53 -21.65
CA VAL A 44 1.36 8.49 -22.57
C VAL A 44 0.32 7.38 -22.72
N LEU A 45 -0.25 6.89 -21.61
CA LEU A 45 -1.31 5.88 -21.64
C LEU A 45 -2.55 6.38 -22.39
N ALA A 46 -2.99 7.62 -22.14
CA ALA A 46 -4.12 8.21 -22.86
C ALA A 46 -3.83 8.35 -24.37
N LEU A 47 -2.62 8.75 -24.74
CA LEU A 47 -2.22 8.86 -26.14
C LEU A 47 -2.20 7.49 -26.82
N LEU A 48 -1.65 6.46 -26.17
CA LEU A 48 -1.66 5.09 -26.66
C LEU A 48 -3.09 4.56 -26.82
N SER A 49 -3.98 4.78 -25.83
CA SER A 49 -5.40 4.44 -25.95
C SER A 49 -6.04 5.10 -27.16
N VAL A 50 -5.83 6.41 -27.34
CA VAL A 50 -6.43 7.16 -28.46
C VAL A 50 -5.89 6.64 -29.80
N GLN A 51 -4.59 6.39 -29.91
CA GLN A 51 -3.98 5.84 -31.11
C GLN A 51 -4.54 4.46 -31.46
N SER A 52 -4.61 3.54 -30.49
CA SER A 52 -5.18 2.20 -30.71
C SER A 52 -6.68 2.28 -31.04
N ALA A 53 -7.44 3.20 -30.42
CA ALA A 53 -8.84 3.43 -30.78
C ALA A 53 -9.01 3.94 -32.23
N PHE A 54 -8.15 4.86 -32.67
CA PHE A 54 -8.14 5.35 -34.05
C PHE A 54 -7.78 4.23 -35.04
N ASN A 55 -6.83 3.37 -34.72
CA ASN A 55 -6.50 2.20 -35.55
C ASN A 55 -7.70 1.25 -35.66
N LEU A 56 -8.37 0.94 -34.54
CA LEU A 56 -9.55 0.09 -34.51
C LEU A 56 -10.74 0.69 -35.28
N ALA A 57 -10.91 2.02 -35.22
CA ALA A 57 -12.00 2.72 -35.91
C ALA A 57 -11.71 3.00 -37.39
N GLY A 58 -10.44 3.26 -37.73
CA GLY A 58 -9.98 3.53 -39.09
C GLY A 58 -9.85 2.26 -39.93
N ALA A 59 -9.55 1.13 -39.30
CA ALA A 59 -9.60 -0.16 -39.92
C ALA A 59 -11.07 -0.58 -40.10
N ARG A 60 -11.47 -1.01 -41.31
CA ARG A 60 -12.74 -1.72 -41.55
C ARG A 60 -12.82 -3.08 -40.83
N GLU A 61 -11.87 -3.36 -39.94
CA GLU A 61 -11.57 -4.66 -39.36
C GLU A 61 -12.42 -4.99 -38.15
N LEU A 62 -12.79 -4.04 -37.28
CA LEU A 62 -13.66 -4.40 -36.15
C LEU A 62 -15.04 -4.88 -36.63
N GLY A 63 -15.60 -4.20 -37.64
CA GLY A 63 -16.82 -4.64 -38.30
C GLY A 63 -16.64 -5.93 -39.11
N GLY A 64 -15.44 -6.14 -39.69
CA GLY A 64 -15.07 -7.38 -40.39
C GLY A 64 -14.99 -8.59 -39.45
N VAL A 65 -14.25 -8.47 -38.35
CA VAL A 65 -14.05 -9.50 -37.31
C VAL A 65 -15.37 -9.83 -36.61
N VAL A 66 -16.19 -8.82 -36.27
CA VAL A 66 -17.52 -9.06 -35.66
C VAL A 66 -18.47 -9.75 -36.65
N ALA A 67 -18.50 -9.32 -37.91
CA ALA A 67 -19.32 -9.96 -38.94
C ALA A 67 -18.86 -11.40 -39.22
N GLU A 68 -17.56 -11.67 -39.17
CA GLU A 68 -16.98 -12.99 -39.35
C GLU A 68 -17.24 -13.93 -38.16
N LEU A 69 -17.06 -13.46 -36.92
CA LEU A 69 -17.44 -14.19 -35.71
C LEU A 69 -18.95 -14.50 -35.68
N ALA A 70 -19.77 -13.63 -36.27
CA ALA A 70 -21.19 -13.86 -36.47
C ALA A 70 -21.51 -14.79 -37.67
N GLY A 71 -20.50 -15.35 -38.33
CA GLY A 71 -20.65 -16.24 -39.48
C GLY A 71 -21.13 -15.56 -40.77
N GLN A 72 -21.09 -14.24 -40.83
CA GLN A 72 -21.63 -13.46 -41.96
C GLN A 72 -20.63 -13.27 -43.11
N ARG A 73 -19.34 -13.59 -42.92
CA ARG A 73 -18.31 -13.58 -43.97
C ARG A 73 -17.27 -14.68 -43.76
N PRO A 74 -16.68 -15.23 -44.84
CA PRO A 74 -15.50 -16.10 -44.74
C PRO A 74 -14.26 -15.29 -44.32
N LEU A 75 -13.31 -15.94 -43.63
CA LEU A 75 -11.98 -15.41 -43.27
C LEU A 75 -11.38 -14.64 -44.45
N ALA A 76 -11.37 -13.32 -44.35
CA ALA A 76 -10.77 -12.49 -45.38
C ALA A 76 -9.26 -12.46 -45.14
N ALA A 77 -8.48 -12.91 -46.12
CA ALA A 77 -7.02 -12.93 -46.05
C ALA A 77 -6.38 -11.52 -45.91
N ASP A 78 -7.20 -10.47 -46.02
CA ASP A 78 -6.78 -9.07 -46.03
C ASP A 78 -6.94 -8.38 -44.66
N ILE A 79 -7.39 -9.09 -43.62
CA ILE A 79 -7.56 -8.55 -42.26
C ILE A 79 -6.31 -8.88 -41.42
N ASP A 80 -5.67 -7.85 -40.85
CA ASP A 80 -4.56 -8.03 -39.90
C ASP A 80 -5.10 -8.30 -38.49
N TYR A 81 -5.61 -9.52 -38.29
CA TYR A 81 -6.19 -9.96 -37.02
C TYR A 81 -5.22 -9.75 -35.85
N PHE A 82 -3.91 -9.92 -36.06
CA PHE A 82 -2.94 -9.74 -35.00
C PHE A 82 -2.87 -8.28 -34.56
N SER A 83 -2.76 -7.34 -35.49
CA SER A 83 -2.74 -5.91 -35.17
C SER A 83 -4.05 -5.48 -34.52
N SER A 84 -5.19 -5.91 -35.04
CA SER A 84 -6.50 -5.58 -34.47
C SER A 84 -6.69 -6.12 -33.04
N VAL A 85 -6.30 -7.37 -32.78
CA VAL A 85 -6.35 -7.95 -31.42
C VAL A 85 -5.38 -7.24 -30.49
N PHE A 86 -4.17 -6.92 -30.96
CA PHE A 86 -3.18 -6.19 -30.17
C PHE A 86 -3.67 -4.78 -29.81
N ASP A 87 -4.18 -4.01 -30.77
CA ASP A 87 -4.73 -2.68 -30.52
C ASP A 87 -5.95 -2.72 -29.59
N ALA A 88 -6.82 -3.72 -29.72
CA ALA A 88 -7.93 -3.92 -28.79
C ALA A 88 -7.45 -4.19 -27.36
N ALA A 89 -6.42 -5.03 -27.20
CA ALA A 89 -5.83 -5.33 -25.90
C ALA A 89 -5.16 -4.09 -25.28
N VAL A 90 -4.38 -3.33 -26.06
CA VAL A 90 -3.75 -2.08 -25.61
C VAL A 90 -4.80 -1.04 -25.22
N PHE A 91 -5.83 -0.85 -26.05
CA PHE A 91 -6.92 0.08 -25.76
C PHE A 91 -7.66 -0.29 -24.47
N ALA A 92 -8.02 -1.57 -24.30
CA ALA A 92 -8.70 -2.04 -23.11
C ALA A 92 -7.83 -1.87 -21.86
N PHE A 93 -6.55 -2.24 -21.94
CA PHE A 93 -5.59 -2.09 -20.84
C PHE A 93 -5.40 -0.62 -20.45
N CYS A 94 -4.96 0.22 -21.39
CA CYS A 94 -4.69 1.64 -21.12
C CYS A 94 -5.98 2.40 -20.73
N GLY A 95 -7.12 2.07 -21.34
CA GLY A 95 -8.43 2.61 -20.97
C GLY A 95 -8.80 2.28 -19.53
N ASN A 96 -8.71 1.00 -19.14
CA ASN A 96 -9.01 0.56 -17.78
C ASN A 96 -8.07 1.21 -16.75
N THR A 97 -6.76 1.22 -17.02
CA THR A 97 -5.78 1.87 -16.13
C THR A 97 -6.07 3.36 -15.94
N VAL A 98 -6.38 4.10 -17.00
CA VAL A 98 -6.72 5.53 -16.89
C VAL A 98 -8.03 5.73 -16.10
N LEU A 99 -9.06 4.92 -16.36
CA LEU A 99 -10.33 5.01 -15.65
C LEU A 99 -10.18 4.71 -14.14
N ASN A 100 -9.40 3.70 -13.78
CA ASN A 100 -9.05 3.37 -12.39
C ASN A 100 -8.27 4.51 -11.74
N GLN A 101 -7.22 5.02 -12.42
CA GLN A 101 -6.42 6.14 -11.91
C GLN A 101 -7.27 7.40 -11.69
N LEU A 102 -8.25 7.68 -12.57
CA LEU A 102 -9.18 8.81 -12.40
C LEU A 102 -10.17 8.61 -11.24
N GLY A 103 -10.30 7.39 -10.71
CA GLY A 103 -11.29 7.04 -9.70
C GLY A 103 -12.72 6.99 -10.24
N ILE A 104 -12.89 6.81 -11.56
CA ILE A 104 -14.22 6.64 -12.19
C ILE A 104 -14.76 5.25 -11.85
N VAL A 105 -13.90 4.24 -11.92
CA VAL A 105 -14.17 2.92 -11.38
C VAL A 105 -13.86 2.99 -9.88
N LYS A 106 -14.89 3.11 -9.06
CA LYS A 106 -14.74 2.90 -7.63
C LYS A 106 -14.59 1.40 -7.42
N GLU A 107 -13.39 0.97 -7.10
CA GLU A 107 -13.19 -0.39 -6.59
C GLU A 107 -13.93 -0.53 -5.28
N ASP A 108 -14.62 -1.65 -5.14
CA ASP A 108 -15.31 -1.99 -3.91
C ASP A 108 -14.23 -2.34 -2.88
N MET A 109 -13.84 -1.38 -2.05
CA MET A 109 -12.78 -1.56 -1.03
C MET A 109 -13.11 -2.68 -0.02
N ALA A 110 -14.33 -3.23 -0.09
CA ALA A 110 -14.74 -4.47 0.54
C ALA A 110 -13.93 -5.71 0.13
N THR A 111 -13.09 -5.66 -0.92
CA THR A 111 -12.16 -6.76 -1.26
C THR A 111 -10.88 -6.81 -0.43
N SER A 112 -10.66 -5.88 0.50
CA SER A 112 -9.63 -6.05 1.53
C SER A 112 -10.05 -7.18 2.47
N THR A 113 -9.49 -8.36 2.22
CA THR A 113 -9.76 -9.60 2.94
C THR A 113 -9.37 -9.48 4.42
N ALA A 114 -8.17 -8.97 4.72
CA ALA A 114 -7.70 -8.75 6.08
C ALA A 114 -7.83 -7.29 6.55
N THR A 115 -8.60 -7.05 7.62
CA THR A 115 -8.54 -5.76 8.34
C THR A 115 -7.36 -5.77 9.31
N LEU A 116 -6.45 -4.81 9.13
CA LEU A 116 -5.36 -4.51 10.05
C LEU A 116 -5.71 -3.33 10.97
N ASN A 117 -6.99 -2.93 11.03
CA ASN A 117 -7.40 -1.75 11.77
C ASN A 117 -6.97 -1.81 13.24
N ASP A 118 -6.43 -0.69 13.72
CA ASP A 118 -5.88 -0.53 15.06
C ASP A 118 -4.67 -1.42 15.36
N MET A 119 -4.11 -2.13 14.38
CA MET A 119 -2.83 -2.81 14.54
C MET A 119 -1.73 -1.76 14.66
N GLU A 120 -0.99 -1.82 15.76
CA GLU A 120 0.18 -1.02 16.02
C GLU A 120 1.39 -1.93 16.17
N CYS A 121 2.46 -1.66 15.43
CA CYS A 121 3.66 -2.47 15.46
C CYS A 121 4.92 -1.65 15.24
N GLN A 122 6.06 -2.22 15.62
CA GLN A 122 7.36 -1.67 15.31
C GLN A 122 7.89 -2.29 14.02
N VAL A 123 8.12 -1.46 13.02
CA VAL A 123 8.75 -1.85 11.75
C VAL A 123 10.19 -1.38 11.76
N THR A 124 11.14 -2.31 11.65
CA THR A 124 12.57 -1.98 11.54
C THR A 124 13.03 -2.16 10.11
N LEU A 125 13.28 -1.05 9.42
CA LEU A 125 13.87 -1.07 8.09
C LEU A 125 15.32 -1.51 8.21
N ASN A 126 15.76 -2.33 7.26
CA ASN A 126 17.14 -2.74 7.10
C ASN A 126 17.57 -2.52 5.65
N VAL A 127 17.95 -1.29 5.35
CA VAL A 127 18.32 -0.83 4.01
C VAL A 127 19.79 -1.12 3.76
N GLY A 128 20.10 -1.74 2.63
CA GLY A 128 21.46 -2.09 2.24
C GLY A 128 21.47 -2.93 0.98
N ARG A 129 22.65 -3.17 0.42
CA ARG A 129 22.76 -3.88 -0.87
C ARG A 129 22.31 -5.33 -0.73
N GLU A 130 21.27 -5.68 -1.47
CA GLU A 130 20.81 -7.06 -1.60
C GLU A 130 21.47 -7.71 -2.84
N PRO A 131 22.06 -8.92 -2.71
CA PRO A 131 22.61 -9.65 -3.84
C PRO A 131 21.57 -9.87 -4.95
N GLY A 132 21.98 -9.69 -6.21
CA GLY A 132 21.10 -9.90 -7.37
C GLY A 132 20.11 -8.77 -7.67
N THR A 133 20.19 -7.64 -6.95
CA THR A 133 19.34 -6.47 -7.21
C THR A 133 19.93 -5.53 -8.26
N TRP A 134 19.07 -4.68 -8.82
CA TRP A 134 19.43 -3.67 -9.82
C TRP A 134 19.96 -2.37 -9.19
N MET A 135 20.34 -2.41 -7.90
CA MET A 135 20.93 -1.26 -7.23
C MET A 135 22.28 -0.88 -7.85
N PRO A 136 22.64 0.41 -7.90
CA PRO A 136 23.94 0.86 -8.38
C PRO A 136 25.09 0.17 -7.63
N LYS A 137 26.21 -0.09 -8.32
CA LYS A 137 27.31 -0.90 -7.76
C LYS A 137 28.03 -0.21 -6.61
N GLU A 138 28.00 1.11 -6.59
CA GLU A 138 28.56 2.01 -5.60
C GLU A 138 27.68 2.18 -4.35
N TRP A 139 26.40 1.86 -4.45
CA TRP A 139 25.47 2.02 -3.33
C TRP A 139 25.64 0.88 -2.32
N ALA A 140 25.86 1.24 -1.05
CA ALA A 140 26.17 0.31 0.04
C ALA A 140 27.32 -0.68 -0.32
N ALA A 141 28.30 -0.20 -1.12
CA ALA A 141 29.46 -0.98 -1.56
C ALA A 141 30.35 -1.44 -0.40
N SER A 142 30.35 -0.73 0.73
CA SER A 142 31.07 -1.09 1.94
C SER A 142 30.42 -2.25 2.69
N GLY A 143 29.23 -2.71 2.29
CA GLY A 143 28.43 -3.68 3.03
C GLY A 143 27.74 -3.11 4.27
N ALA A 144 27.76 -1.78 4.46
CA ALA A 144 27.01 -1.14 5.53
C ALA A 144 25.50 -1.30 5.33
N ARG A 145 24.75 -1.19 6.43
CA ARG A 145 23.28 -1.20 6.41
C ARG A 145 22.73 -0.08 7.29
N LEU A 146 21.65 0.53 6.85
CA LEU A 146 20.88 1.51 7.59
C LEU A 146 19.70 0.79 8.25
N SER A 147 19.78 0.67 9.57
CA SER A 147 18.70 0.16 10.41
C SER A 147 17.89 1.34 10.96
N LEU A 148 16.60 1.39 10.64
CA LEU A 148 15.70 2.47 11.06
C LEU A 148 14.44 1.85 11.69
N PRO A 149 14.36 1.77 13.03
CA PRO A 149 13.14 1.38 13.74
C PRO A 149 12.09 2.50 13.66
N MET A 150 10.85 2.12 13.34
CA MET A 150 9.72 3.01 13.14
C MET A 150 8.49 2.42 13.81
N ARG A 151 7.65 3.26 14.40
CA ARG A 151 6.32 2.82 14.86
C ARG A 151 5.30 3.12 13.77
N VAL A 152 4.48 2.14 13.44
CA VAL A 152 3.40 2.28 12.46
C VAL A 152 2.08 1.87 13.08
N ARG A 153 1.00 2.53 12.66
CA ARG A 153 -0.37 2.19 13.05
C ARG A 153 -1.25 2.13 11.82
N PHE A 154 -1.91 0.99 11.62
CA PHE A 154 -2.83 0.74 10.53
C PHE A 154 -4.23 1.24 10.93
N SER A 155 -4.90 1.92 10.00
CA SER A 155 -6.27 2.42 10.17
C SER A 155 -7.12 2.05 8.98
N ASP A 156 -8.41 1.77 9.20
CA ASP A 156 -9.41 1.61 8.13
C ASP A 156 -9.93 2.95 7.55
N GLU A 157 -9.34 4.09 7.93
CA GLU A 157 -9.68 5.38 7.32
C GLU A 157 -9.24 5.43 5.84
N ASP A 158 -10.18 5.74 4.95
CA ASP A 158 -9.91 5.88 3.52
C ASP A 158 -9.10 7.16 3.22
N VAL A 159 -8.06 7.02 2.39
CA VAL A 159 -7.22 8.12 1.92
C VAL A 159 -7.20 8.20 0.40
N ASP A 160 -7.28 9.42 -0.12
CA ASP A 160 -7.10 9.69 -1.56
C ASP A 160 -5.62 9.87 -1.85
N LEU A 161 -5.05 8.93 -2.62
CA LEU A 161 -3.67 8.96 -3.05
C LEU A 161 -3.43 9.98 -4.17
N GLY A 162 -4.48 10.51 -4.78
CA GLY A 162 -4.46 11.44 -5.90
C GLY A 162 -4.31 10.74 -7.25
N PHE A 163 -4.03 11.54 -8.29
CA PHE A 163 -3.87 11.07 -9.66
C PHE A 163 -2.42 11.17 -10.14
N PRO A 164 -1.87 10.14 -10.82
CA PRO A 164 -2.43 8.77 -10.99
C PRO A 164 -2.32 7.94 -9.71
N GLY A 165 -3.28 7.08 -9.36
CA GLY A 165 -3.25 6.21 -8.15
C GLY A 165 -1.97 5.39 -7.93
N GLU A 166 -1.89 4.59 -6.87
CA GLU A 166 -0.65 3.85 -6.53
C GLU A 166 -0.73 2.36 -6.82
N GLU A 167 -0.22 1.97 -7.99
CA GLU A 167 -0.18 0.58 -8.46
C GLU A 167 0.73 -0.35 -7.64
N ALA A 168 1.68 0.21 -6.89
CA ALA A 168 2.52 -0.58 -6.01
C ALA A 168 1.79 -1.03 -4.72
N LEU A 169 0.65 -0.41 -4.39
CA LEU A 169 -0.22 -0.87 -3.30
C LEU A 169 -1.21 -1.93 -3.77
N ASP A 170 -1.81 -1.69 -4.92
CA ASP A 170 -2.81 -2.56 -5.53
C ASP A 170 -2.52 -2.68 -7.03
N ALA A 171 -2.41 -3.92 -7.53
CA ALA A 171 -2.22 -4.24 -8.94
C ALA A 171 -3.22 -3.54 -9.88
N ALA A 172 -4.42 -3.21 -9.38
CA ALA A 172 -5.43 -2.51 -10.16
C ALA A 172 -5.23 -0.98 -10.23
N GLY A 173 -4.26 -0.44 -9.46
CA GLY A 173 -3.88 0.97 -9.49
C GLY A 173 -4.84 1.89 -8.78
N SER A 174 -5.39 1.44 -7.65
CA SER A 174 -6.41 2.18 -6.93
C SER A 174 -5.94 3.58 -6.54
N ARG A 175 -6.85 4.54 -6.69
CA ARG A 175 -6.71 5.92 -6.21
C ARG A 175 -6.91 6.00 -4.70
N TYR A 176 -7.62 5.04 -4.13
CA TYR A 176 -7.97 5.01 -2.72
C TYR A 176 -7.23 3.87 -2.03
N ALA A 177 -6.84 4.11 -0.79
CA ALA A 177 -6.23 3.10 0.06
C ALA A 177 -6.61 3.39 1.51
N LYS A 178 -6.13 2.56 2.43
CA LYS A 178 -6.34 2.75 3.86
C LYS A 178 -5.17 3.48 4.49
N ARG A 179 -5.43 4.33 5.48
CA ARG A 179 -4.43 5.18 6.12
C ARG A 179 -3.42 4.38 6.94
N LEU A 180 -2.14 4.75 6.82
CA LEU A 180 -1.06 4.30 7.71
C LEU A 180 -0.45 5.51 8.42
N ASP A 181 -0.51 5.51 9.76
CA ASP A 181 0.17 6.54 10.55
C ASP A 181 1.61 6.12 10.82
N CYS A 182 2.55 7.01 10.51
CA CYS A 182 3.95 6.85 10.86
C CYS A 182 4.64 8.21 10.96
N ALA A 183 5.25 8.49 12.12
CA ALA A 183 5.97 9.74 12.36
C ALA A 183 7.45 9.69 11.91
N GLY A 184 7.97 8.49 11.61
CA GLY A 184 9.38 8.27 11.33
C GLY A 184 10.07 7.41 12.39
N GLY A 185 11.38 7.60 12.52
CA GLY A 185 12.22 6.88 13.48
C GLY A 185 13.55 7.59 13.71
N SER A 186 14.45 6.96 14.47
CA SER A 186 15.82 7.46 14.63
C SER A 186 16.83 6.34 14.58
N PHE A 187 18.07 6.69 14.24
CA PHE A 187 19.21 5.77 14.28
C PHE A 187 20.48 6.48 14.75
N VAL A 188 21.48 5.72 15.20
CA VAL A 188 22.77 6.27 15.61
C VAL A 188 23.73 6.29 14.43
N GLY A 189 24.08 7.49 13.98
CA GLY A 189 25.09 7.76 12.96
C GLY A 189 26.45 8.16 13.56
N ALA A 190 27.42 8.47 12.69
CA ALA A 190 28.77 8.87 13.11
C ALA A 190 28.81 10.18 13.93
N ARG A 191 27.78 11.02 13.79
CA ARG A 191 27.64 12.31 14.49
C ARG A 191 26.66 12.26 15.66
N GLY A 192 26.27 11.07 16.10
CA GLY A 192 25.23 10.87 17.12
C GLY A 192 23.90 10.46 16.53
N GLU A 193 22.82 10.67 17.29
CA GLU A 193 21.47 10.33 16.88
C GLU A 193 21.02 11.15 15.66
N CYS A 194 20.38 10.48 14.71
CA CYS A 194 19.85 11.04 13.48
C CYS A 194 18.34 10.73 13.44
N GLU A 195 17.52 11.77 13.53
CA GLU A 195 16.07 11.69 13.38
C GLU A 195 15.69 11.62 11.90
N VAL A 196 14.83 10.69 11.53
CA VAL A 196 14.28 10.52 10.18
C VAL A 196 12.78 10.69 10.27
N ARG A 197 12.26 11.81 9.76
CA ARG A 197 10.83 12.10 9.78
C ARG A 197 10.10 11.39 8.64
N ALA A 198 8.86 11.00 8.90
CA ALA A 198 7.92 10.53 7.88
C ALA A 198 6.65 11.38 7.89
N SER A 199 5.93 11.41 6.76
CA SER A 199 4.66 12.12 6.62
C SER A 199 3.43 11.19 6.64
N GLY A 200 3.58 10.00 7.22
CA GLY A 200 2.58 8.94 7.16
C GLY A 200 2.68 8.09 5.89
N GLY A 201 1.60 7.39 5.59
CA GLY A 201 1.55 6.44 4.50
C GLY A 201 0.16 5.89 4.22
N ALA A 202 0.09 4.87 3.38
CA ALA A 202 -1.14 4.12 3.15
C ALA A 202 -0.84 2.62 2.99
N TRP A 203 -1.88 1.80 3.14
CA TRP A 203 -1.80 0.35 3.02
C TRP A 203 -3.00 -0.22 2.26
N ALA A 204 -2.78 -1.41 1.71
CA ALA A 204 -3.78 -2.23 1.05
C ALA A 204 -3.42 -3.70 1.21
N THR A 205 -4.42 -4.57 1.05
CA THR A 205 -4.23 -6.02 1.04
C THR A 205 -4.77 -6.58 -0.27
N GLU A 206 -4.00 -7.46 -0.88
CA GLU A 206 -4.39 -8.19 -2.09
C GLU A 206 -4.57 -9.68 -1.79
N PRO A 207 -5.49 -10.38 -2.45
CA PRO A 207 -5.52 -11.83 -2.42
C PRO A 207 -4.16 -12.41 -2.82
N SER A 208 -3.65 -13.38 -2.07
CA SER A 208 -2.43 -14.08 -2.43
C SER A 208 -2.74 -15.43 -3.10
N GLY A 209 -1.73 -16.07 -3.68
CA GLY A 209 -1.85 -17.44 -4.20
C GLY A 209 -1.94 -18.51 -3.09
N ILE A 210 -1.81 -18.13 -1.82
CA ILE A 210 -1.89 -19.03 -0.66
C ILE A 210 -3.28 -18.84 -0.01
N ALA A 211 -4.02 -19.94 0.13
CA ALA A 211 -5.35 -19.91 0.73
C ALA A 211 -5.33 -19.31 2.15
N GLY A 212 -6.24 -18.38 2.43
CA GLY A 212 -6.33 -17.68 3.71
C GLY A 212 -5.27 -16.60 3.95
N ALA A 213 -4.27 -16.48 3.07
CA ALA A 213 -3.23 -15.47 3.16
C ALA A 213 -3.49 -14.33 2.18
N SER A 214 -3.17 -13.12 2.61
CA SER A 214 -3.22 -11.90 1.80
C SER A 214 -1.82 -11.29 1.71
N LYS A 215 -1.53 -10.63 0.60
CA LYS A 215 -0.33 -9.83 0.43
C LYS A 215 -0.61 -8.43 0.98
N LEU A 216 0.07 -8.07 2.06
CA LEU A 216 0.02 -6.74 2.65
C LEU A 216 1.05 -5.85 1.93
N ASN A 217 0.58 -4.81 1.27
CA ASN A 217 1.42 -3.75 0.72
C ASN A 217 1.14 -2.47 1.49
N PHE A 218 2.19 -1.77 1.89
CA PHE A 218 2.07 -0.42 2.46
C PHE A 218 3.23 0.44 2.02
N PHE A 219 3.09 1.75 2.13
CA PHE A 219 4.20 2.66 1.92
C PHE A 219 4.33 3.65 3.08
N VAL A 220 5.52 4.22 3.21
CA VAL A 220 5.79 5.37 4.08
C VAL A 220 6.48 6.45 3.23
N ASP A 221 6.03 7.69 3.36
CA ASP A 221 6.60 8.83 2.65
C ASP A 221 7.67 9.52 3.52
N PHE A 222 8.89 9.59 2.99
CA PHE A 222 10.05 10.23 3.61
C PHE A 222 10.35 11.55 2.89
N PRO A 223 10.04 12.73 3.46
CA PRO A 223 10.23 14.01 2.79
C PRO A 223 11.71 14.39 2.59
N VAL A 224 12.63 13.78 3.34
CA VAL A 224 14.05 14.09 3.33
C VAL A 224 14.85 12.79 3.27
N GLU A 225 15.94 12.80 2.50
CA GLU A 225 16.87 11.67 2.43
C GLU A 225 17.55 11.45 3.78
N ALA A 226 17.68 10.18 4.18
CA ALA A 226 18.49 9.78 5.32
C ALA A 226 19.70 8.96 4.85
N ALA A 227 20.87 9.20 5.44
CA ALA A 227 22.10 8.53 5.03
C ALA A 227 22.89 8.00 6.22
N ARG A 228 23.47 6.80 6.07
CA ARG A 228 24.40 6.20 7.02
C ARG A 228 25.54 5.55 6.24
N ASN A 229 26.75 6.09 6.38
CA ASN A 229 27.91 5.70 5.58
C ASN A 229 27.63 5.89 4.07
N ASP A 230 27.78 4.83 3.27
CA ASP A 230 27.49 4.79 1.82
C ASP A 230 26.09 4.22 1.50
N VAL A 231 25.23 4.10 2.52
CA VAL A 231 23.83 3.70 2.39
C VAL A 231 22.94 4.94 2.49
N THR A 232 22.05 5.10 1.52
CA THR A 232 21.05 6.16 1.52
C THR A 232 19.63 5.57 1.45
N LEU A 233 18.76 6.08 2.31
CA LEU A 233 17.30 5.97 2.20
C LEU A 233 16.83 7.23 1.46
N PRO A 234 16.53 7.16 0.15
CA PRO A 234 16.21 8.34 -0.64
C PRO A 234 14.94 9.02 -0.13
N ALA A 235 14.85 10.33 -0.35
CA ALA A 235 13.59 11.04 -0.18
C ALA A 235 12.54 10.47 -1.16
N GLY A 236 11.30 10.40 -0.71
CA GLY A 236 10.16 9.91 -1.47
C GLY A 236 9.45 8.75 -0.79
N ARG A 237 8.74 7.99 -1.61
CA ARG A 237 7.89 6.89 -1.17
C ARG A 237 8.67 5.58 -1.10
N VAL A 238 8.60 4.92 0.04
CA VAL A 238 9.22 3.61 0.26
C VAL A 238 8.11 2.58 0.49
N PHE A 239 8.15 1.51 -0.28
CA PHE A 239 7.14 0.46 -0.31
C PHE A 239 7.60 -0.76 0.46
N PHE A 240 6.66 -1.35 1.17
CA PHE A 240 6.81 -2.52 2.02
C PHE A 240 5.85 -3.58 1.53
N SER A 241 6.30 -4.83 1.49
CA SER A 241 5.45 -5.97 1.15
C SER A 241 5.74 -7.15 2.06
N CYS A 242 4.71 -7.73 2.64
CA CYS A 242 4.76 -8.96 3.43
C CYS A 242 3.43 -9.73 3.30
N THR A 243 3.32 -10.83 4.02
CA THR A 243 2.11 -11.66 4.08
C THR A 243 1.36 -11.38 5.37
N CYS A 244 0.03 -11.36 5.30
CA CYS A 244 -0.84 -11.33 6.47
C CYS A 244 -1.98 -12.37 6.34
N TRP A 245 -2.60 -12.68 7.47
CA TRP A 245 -3.75 -13.58 7.59
C TRP A 245 -4.83 -12.91 8.43
N GLU A 246 -6.09 -13.09 8.04
CA GLU A 246 -7.26 -12.54 8.75
C GLU A 246 -7.39 -13.05 10.18
N SER A 247 -7.00 -14.30 10.41
CA SER A 247 -7.09 -14.94 11.71
C SER A 247 -5.97 -15.95 11.88
N ASN A 248 -5.63 -16.24 13.14
CA ASN A 248 -4.70 -17.32 13.48
C ASN A 248 -5.18 -18.68 12.92
N ALA A 249 -6.49 -18.90 12.78
CA ALA A 249 -7.04 -20.11 12.18
C ALA A 249 -6.79 -20.22 10.66
N ALA A 250 -6.53 -19.10 9.98
CA ALA A 250 -6.19 -19.07 8.56
C ALA A 250 -4.69 -19.29 8.29
N VAL A 251 -3.88 -19.33 9.35
CA VAL A 251 -2.45 -19.61 9.25
C VAL A 251 -2.26 -21.10 8.90
N PRO A 252 -1.45 -21.44 7.87
CA PRO A 252 -1.29 -22.83 7.42
C PRO A 252 -0.83 -23.79 8.53
N GLU A 253 -1.35 -25.02 8.52
CA GLU A 253 -0.87 -26.09 9.38
C GLU A 253 0.63 -26.32 9.16
N GLY A 254 1.43 -26.22 10.23
CA GLY A 254 2.89 -26.24 10.17
C GLY A 254 3.56 -25.02 10.82
N VAL A 255 2.78 -24.00 11.18
CA VAL A 255 3.24 -22.97 12.11
C VAL A 255 3.32 -23.54 13.51
N THR A 256 4.55 -23.77 13.96
CA THR A 256 4.86 -24.24 15.31
C THR A 256 5.56 -23.09 16.05
N ASP A 257 5.12 -22.80 17.27
CA ASP A 257 5.68 -21.75 18.12
C ASP A 257 5.76 -20.36 17.46
N GLY A 258 4.76 -20.02 16.63
CA GLY A 258 4.70 -18.70 15.96
C GLY A 258 5.66 -18.54 14.78
N MET A 259 6.24 -19.62 14.25
CA MET A 259 7.12 -19.57 13.07
C MET A 259 6.51 -20.25 11.85
N VAL A 260 6.54 -19.57 10.70
CA VAL A 260 6.22 -20.10 9.36
C VAL A 260 7.50 -20.53 8.66
N THR A 261 7.47 -21.71 8.03
CA THR A 261 8.53 -22.10 7.08
C THR A 261 8.17 -21.55 5.69
N LEU A 262 8.99 -20.62 5.19
CA LEU A 262 8.84 -20.04 3.87
C LEU A 262 9.20 -21.06 2.78
N PRO A 263 8.78 -20.85 1.52
CA PRO A 263 9.12 -21.75 0.40
C PRO A 263 10.63 -21.94 0.18
N ASP A 264 11.46 -21.00 0.63
CA ASP A 264 12.92 -21.09 0.58
C ASP A 264 13.54 -21.83 1.78
N GLY A 265 12.71 -22.41 2.66
CA GLY A 265 13.12 -23.17 3.85
C GLY A 265 13.49 -22.30 5.05
N LYS A 266 13.46 -20.96 4.95
CA LYS A 266 13.71 -20.09 6.09
C LYS A 266 12.52 -20.07 7.03
N ARG A 267 12.79 -19.79 8.30
CA ARG A 267 11.77 -19.54 9.31
C ARG A 267 11.54 -18.04 9.44
N ALA A 268 10.28 -17.65 9.45
CA ALA A 268 9.84 -16.29 9.72
C ALA A 268 8.81 -16.34 10.86
N GLY A 269 8.89 -15.40 11.79
CA GLY A 269 7.93 -15.26 12.87
C GLY A 269 6.59 -14.68 12.41
N ILE A 270 5.61 -14.70 13.31
CA ILE A 270 4.32 -14.05 13.15
C ILE A 270 4.15 -13.04 14.27
N VAL A 271 3.67 -11.85 13.92
CA VAL A 271 3.21 -10.83 14.86
C VAL A 271 1.69 -10.84 14.85
N GLU A 272 1.09 -11.15 16.00
CA GLU A 272 -0.36 -11.12 16.19
C GLU A 272 -0.82 -9.68 16.42
N GLY A 273 -1.98 -9.33 15.85
CA GLY A 273 -2.64 -8.05 16.01
C GLY A 273 -4.07 -8.20 16.52
N PRO A 274 -4.80 -7.07 16.62
CA PRO A 274 -6.21 -7.05 17.04
C PRO A 274 -7.09 -7.96 16.17
N GLY A 275 -8.10 -8.58 16.77
CA GLY A 275 -9.03 -9.46 16.04
C GLY A 275 -8.42 -10.79 15.60
N GLY A 276 -7.20 -11.12 16.02
CA GLY A 276 -6.50 -12.35 15.64
C GLY A 276 -5.80 -12.27 14.29
N VAL A 277 -5.70 -11.07 13.69
CA VAL A 277 -4.91 -10.84 12.48
C VAL A 277 -3.45 -11.22 12.74
N CYS A 278 -2.81 -11.84 11.76
CA CYS A 278 -1.42 -12.25 11.85
C CYS A 278 -0.64 -11.59 10.72
N VAL A 279 0.54 -11.05 11.01
CA VAL A 279 1.46 -10.47 10.01
C VAL A 279 2.79 -11.20 10.08
N LEU A 280 3.37 -11.51 8.92
CA LEU A 280 4.70 -12.07 8.84
C LEU A 280 5.73 -11.07 9.39
N ASP A 281 6.62 -11.52 10.27
CA ASP A 281 7.60 -10.66 10.95
C ASP A 281 8.70 -10.12 10.03
N GLN A 282 8.71 -10.50 8.76
CA GLN A 282 9.71 -10.13 7.77
C GLN A 282 9.05 -9.81 6.43
N GLY A 283 9.64 -8.84 5.71
CA GLY A 283 9.18 -8.50 4.38
C GLY A 283 10.24 -7.80 3.52
N GLY A 284 9.84 -7.43 2.31
CA GLY A 284 10.67 -6.70 1.36
C GLY A 284 10.47 -5.20 1.45
N VAL A 285 11.55 -4.43 1.27
CA VAL A 285 11.50 -2.97 1.13
C VAL A 285 11.93 -2.61 -0.28
N SER A 286 11.18 -1.72 -0.94
CA SER A 286 11.45 -1.29 -2.30
C SER A 286 11.13 0.18 -2.53
N ILE A 287 11.69 0.74 -3.60
CA ILE A 287 11.35 2.06 -4.13
C ILE A 287 10.98 1.96 -5.60
N LYS A 288 10.11 2.86 -6.02
CA LYS A 288 9.72 3.00 -7.42
C LYS A 288 10.77 3.81 -8.17
N ARG A 289 11.22 3.30 -9.32
CA ARG A 289 12.14 4.01 -10.21
C ARG A 289 11.59 3.98 -11.62
N ASN A 290 10.91 5.04 -12.01
CA ASN A 290 10.42 5.21 -13.37
C ASN A 290 11.32 6.18 -14.13
N ASP A 291 11.79 5.75 -15.30
CA ASP A 291 12.64 6.56 -16.18
C ASP A 291 12.23 6.36 -17.65
N VAL A 292 12.95 6.97 -18.58
CA VAL A 292 12.62 6.87 -20.01
C VAL A 292 12.60 5.43 -20.53
N ARG A 293 13.32 4.49 -19.90
CA ARG A 293 13.42 3.09 -20.35
C ARG A 293 12.13 2.33 -20.10
N ASN A 294 11.35 2.68 -19.08
CA ASN A 294 10.01 2.14 -18.85
C ASN A 294 8.90 3.13 -19.21
N LEU A 295 9.21 4.11 -20.06
CA LEU A 295 8.30 5.19 -20.45
C LEU A 295 7.65 5.86 -19.24
N TRP A 296 8.45 6.21 -18.24
CA TRP A 296 8.01 6.84 -17.00
C TRP A 296 6.95 6.01 -16.25
N GLY A 297 7.01 4.68 -16.36
CA GLY A 297 6.08 3.74 -15.73
C GLY A 297 4.91 3.32 -16.62
N ALA A 298 4.79 3.84 -17.84
CA ALA A 298 3.71 3.41 -18.76
C ALA A 298 3.85 1.95 -19.19
N LEU A 299 5.05 1.38 -19.15
CA LEU A 299 5.31 -0.05 -19.40
C LEU A 299 5.39 -0.88 -18.09
N GLY A 300 4.84 -0.35 -17.01
CA GLY A 300 4.94 -0.94 -15.67
C GLY A 300 6.01 -0.26 -14.82
N ASP A 301 5.77 -0.30 -13.51
CA ASP A 301 6.65 0.30 -12.53
C ASP A 301 7.88 -0.59 -12.29
N VAL A 302 9.07 0.02 -12.28
CA VAL A 302 10.29 -0.70 -11.91
C VAL A 302 10.53 -0.51 -10.42
N MET A 303 10.41 -1.59 -9.67
CA MET A 303 10.65 -1.61 -8.23
C MET A 303 12.10 -2.01 -7.95
N LEU A 304 12.86 -1.12 -7.32
CA LEU A 304 14.20 -1.41 -6.82
C LEU A 304 14.11 -1.90 -5.38
N ILE A 305 14.62 -3.09 -5.11
CA ILE A 305 14.70 -3.64 -3.75
C ILE A 305 15.78 -2.87 -2.98
N LEU A 306 15.38 -2.18 -1.92
CA LEU A 306 16.27 -1.45 -1.01
C LEU A 306 16.79 -2.32 0.14
N GLY A 307 16.10 -3.41 0.45
CA GLY A 307 16.44 -4.24 1.59
C GLY A 307 15.27 -5.04 2.11
N ARG A 308 15.29 -5.28 3.42
CA ARG A 308 14.28 -6.02 4.17
C ARG A 308 13.75 -5.16 5.29
N PHE A 309 12.61 -5.54 5.84
CA PHE A 309 12.16 -5.03 7.12
C PHE A 309 11.81 -6.20 8.04
N SER A 310 11.81 -5.92 9.33
CA SER A 310 11.19 -6.79 10.33
C SER A 310 10.03 -6.08 11.03
N VAL A 311 9.07 -6.85 11.52
CA VAL A 311 7.95 -6.41 12.33
C VAL A 311 8.09 -7.03 13.71
N ALA A 312 7.85 -6.23 14.74
CA ALA A 312 7.79 -6.67 16.13
C ALA A 312 6.62 -6.00 16.85
N GLU A 313 6.27 -6.53 18.02
CA GLU A 313 5.37 -5.83 18.93
C GLU A 313 5.92 -4.43 19.27
N PRO A 314 5.05 -3.43 19.41
CA PRO A 314 5.49 -2.08 19.70
C PRO A 314 6.16 -2.03 21.08
N ILE A 315 7.38 -1.49 21.14
CA ILE A 315 8.06 -1.25 22.42
C ILE A 315 7.19 -0.29 23.25
N PRO A 316 6.87 -0.63 24.51
CA PRO A 316 6.10 0.25 25.39
C PRO A 316 6.77 1.61 25.54
N GLU A 317 5.99 2.68 25.48
CA GLU A 317 6.54 4.03 25.71
C GLU A 317 7.07 4.16 27.14
N VAL A 318 8.21 4.86 27.26
CA VAL A 318 8.83 5.18 28.54
C VAL A 318 7.90 6.10 29.33
N LYS A 319 7.20 5.56 30.34
CA LYS A 319 6.43 6.36 31.28
C LYS A 319 7.38 7.03 32.29
N ALA A 320 7.16 8.30 32.61
CA ALA A 320 8.01 9.03 33.57
C ALA A 320 8.05 8.37 34.97
N ASN A 321 7.00 7.63 35.34
CA ASN A 321 6.88 6.92 36.62
C ASN A 321 6.94 5.39 36.45
N GLU A 322 7.71 4.91 35.47
CA GLU A 322 7.81 3.49 35.18
C GLU A 322 8.39 2.70 36.36
N THR A 323 7.69 1.62 36.73
CA THR A 323 8.15 0.69 37.76
C THR A 323 9.37 -0.10 37.27
N PRO A 324 10.24 -0.62 38.18
CA PRO A 324 11.36 -1.47 37.77
C PRO A 324 10.95 -2.69 36.93
N GLN A 325 9.73 -3.20 37.11
CA GLN A 325 9.19 -4.34 36.36
C GLN A 325 8.84 -3.93 34.93
N GLU A 326 8.13 -2.81 34.74
CA GLU A 326 7.82 -2.27 33.41
C GLU A 326 9.11 -1.96 32.63
N ARG A 327 10.13 -1.40 33.32
CA ARG A 327 11.45 -1.16 32.71
C ARG A 327 12.11 -2.44 32.21
N ALA A 328 12.08 -3.51 33.01
CA ALA A 328 12.65 -4.79 32.61
C ALA A 328 11.92 -5.43 31.43
N VAL A 329 10.59 -5.25 31.32
CA VAL A 329 9.81 -5.69 30.16
C VAL A 329 10.19 -4.89 28.92
N ARG A 330 10.32 -3.56 29.04
CA ARG A 330 10.75 -2.70 27.94
C ARG A 330 12.16 -3.02 27.46
N GLU A 331 13.12 -3.19 28.37
CA GLU A 331 14.51 -3.55 28.04
C GLU A 331 14.58 -4.89 27.29
N ARG A 332 13.78 -5.89 27.69
CA ARG A 332 13.67 -7.15 26.94
C ARG A 332 13.07 -6.97 25.55
N ALA A 333 12.03 -6.15 25.41
CA ALA A 333 11.42 -5.85 24.12
C ALA A 333 12.39 -5.09 23.20
N GLU A 334 13.18 -4.15 23.75
CA GLU A 334 14.23 -3.44 23.03
C GLU A 334 15.34 -4.38 22.54
N ASP A 335 15.79 -5.31 23.38
CA ASP A 335 16.81 -6.29 23.00
C ASP A 335 16.30 -7.27 21.93
N ALA A 336 15.03 -7.67 22.02
CA ALA A 336 14.35 -8.47 21.00
C ALA A 336 14.26 -7.73 19.66
N ALA A 337 13.82 -6.47 19.66
CA ALA A 337 13.72 -5.64 18.47
C ALA A 337 15.09 -5.40 17.81
N ARG A 338 16.18 -5.39 18.59
CA ARG A 338 17.55 -5.28 18.09
C ARG A 338 18.13 -6.58 17.54
N GLY A 339 17.40 -7.70 17.63
CA GLY A 339 17.87 -9.02 17.22
C GLY A 339 19.06 -9.52 18.05
N ARG A 340 19.17 -9.10 19.32
CA ARG A 340 20.19 -9.61 20.25
C ARG A 340 19.64 -10.84 20.99
N PHE A 341 19.61 -11.98 20.31
CA PHE A 341 19.42 -13.29 20.92
C PHE A 341 20.43 -14.30 20.37
#